data_AF-A0A958C010-F1
#
_entry.id   AF-A0A958C010-F1
#
_cell.length_a   1.000
_cell.length_b   1.000
_cell.length_c   1.000
_cell.angle_alpha   90.00
_cell.angle_beta   90.00
_cell.angle_gamma   90.00
#
_symmetry.space_group_name_H-M   'P 1'
#
loop_
_entity.id
_entity.type
_entity.pdbx_description
1 polymer ?
#
loop_
_entity_poly.entity_id
_entity_poly.type
_entity_poly.pdbx_seq_one_letter_code
_entity_poly.pdbx_strand_id
1 'polypeptide(L)'
;ELAALYNQTGQPDQALALLQDRIFHPWEGGEGKVAEQYVQAHLARGRAALQAGNPEAALAEFSATLTYPENLGEGVHEVFTQQAHLFYALGVVYEALGDQAQAREFFEKTVAERNDGTALAYYRGLALQRLNRSEDAAQTFTTLVEAGQAQLQQEATIDYFATSLPTFLILEDDLQKRNTIDSHFILGLGQLGQGHREAARQEFEAILALDINHLDAQIHLAAIDPNAEIDPTLLPVR
;
A
#
# COMPACT_ATOMS: atom_id res chain seq x y z
N GLU A 1 -13.63 10.49 2.81
CA GLU A 1 -14.58 10.39 1.66
C GLU A 1 -14.21 11.26 0.46
N LEU A 2 -14.44 12.58 0.41
CA LEU A 2 -14.21 13.35 -0.82
C LEU A 2 -12.75 13.31 -1.32
N ALA A 3 -11.76 13.42 -0.43
CA ALA A 3 -10.35 13.26 -0.79
C ALA A 3 -10.02 11.86 -1.37
N ALA A 4 -10.67 10.81 -0.84
CA ALA A 4 -10.50 9.46 -1.34
C ALA A 4 -11.06 9.32 -2.76
N LEU A 5 -12.22 9.92 -3.05
CA LEU A 5 -12.79 9.93 -4.41
C LEU A 5 -11.87 10.65 -5.41
N TYR A 6 -11.29 11.78 -5.01
CA TYR A 6 -10.31 12.47 -5.85
C TYR A 6 -9.09 11.59 -6.14
N ASN A 7 -8.53 10.93 -5.13
CA ASN A 7 -7.42 9.99 -5.34
C ASN A 7 -7.81 8.82 -6.27
N GLN A 8 -8.97 8.20 -6.04
CA GLN A 8 -9.49 7.08 -6.85
C GLN A 8 -9.72 7.45 -8.32
N THR A 9 -10.07 8.71 -8.59
CA THR A 9 -10.33 9.22 -9.94
C THR A 9 -9.12 9.89 -10.59
N GLY A 10 -7.92 9.73 -10.02
CA GLY A 10 -6.69 10.27 -10.59
C GLY A 10 -6.54 11.78 -10.46
N GLN A 11 -7.16 12.37 -9.43
CA GLN A 11 -7.13 13.82 -9.15
C GLN A 11 -6.40 14.14 -7.82
N PRO A 12 -5.14 13.68 -7.62
CA PRO A 12 -4.45 13.83 -6.33
C PRO A 12 -4.20 15.29 -5.92
N ASP A 13 -4.06 16.21 -6.88
CA ASP A 13 -3.90 17.64 -6.59
C ASP A 13 -5.14 18.23 -5.91
N GLN A 14 -6.34 17.80 -6.32
CA GLN A 14 -7.59 18.21 -5.67
C GLN A 14 -7.74 17.61 -4.28
N ALA A 15 -7.27 16.38 -4.08
CA ALA A 15 -7.21 15.75 -2.76
C ALA A 15 -6.28 16.56 -1.83
N LEU A 16 -5.05 16.88 -2.25
CA LEU A 16 -4.11 17.65 -1.45
C LEU A 16 -4.61 19.06 -1.14
N ALA A 17 -5.17 19.77 -2.13
CA ALA A 17 -5.74 21.10 -1.91
C ALA A 17 -6.84 21.07 -0.85
N LEU A 18 -7.73 20.07 -0.90
CA LEU A 18 -8.79 19.90 0.10
C LEU A 18 -8.22 19.58 1.50
N LEU A 19 -7.20 18.73 1.56
CA LEU A 19 -6.58 18.31 2.82
C LEU A 19 -5.79 19.46 3.47
N GLN A 20 -5.15 20.32 2.68
CA GLN A 20 -4.37 21.46 3.17
C GLN A 20 -5.23 22.65 3.62
N ASP A 21 -6.42 22.83 3.04
CA ASP A 21 -7.34 23.94 3.34
C ASP A 21 -8.12 23.74 4.66
N ARG A 22 -7.98 22.58 5.31
CA ARG A 22 -8.76 22.20 6.49
C ARG A 22 -7.90 21.82 7.68
N ILE A 23 -8.44 22.03 8.87
CA ILE A 23 -7.90 21.51 10.13
C ILE A 23 -8.75 20.31 10.54
N PHE A 24 -8.10 19.18 10.74
CA PHE A 24 -8.71 17.93 11.15
C PHE A 24 -8.42 17.66 12.63
N HIS A 25 -9.39 17.00 13.27
CA HIS A 25 -9.28 16.52 14.63
C HIS A 25 -9.73 15.06 14.63
N PRO A 26 -8.82 14.10 14.34
CA PRO A 26 -9.13 12.68 14.42
C PRO A 26 -9.72 12.35 15.79
N TRP A 27 -10.87 11.68 15.78
CA TRP A 27 -11.54 11.14 16.96
C TRP A 27 -11.53 9.61 16.85
N GLU A 28 -11.82 8.91 17.95
CA GLU A 28 -11.80 7.44 18.04
C GLU A 28 -12.49 6.76 16.84
N GLY A 29 -11.72 5.95 16.10
CA GLY A 29 -12.15 5.26 14.87
C GLY A 29 -11.93 6.05 13.57
N GLY A 30 -11.33 7.24 13.67
CA GLY A 30 -10.97 8.12 12.56
C GLY A 30 -9.47 8.31 12.37
N GLU A 31 -8.65 7.79 13.28
CA GLU A 31 -7.19 7.83 13.21
C GLU A 31 -6.69 7.18 11.91
N GLY A 32 -5.68 7.79 11.29
CA GLY A 32 -5.07 7.34 10.04
C GLY A 32 -5.88 7.63 8.78
N LYS A 33 -7.21 7.81 8.84
CA LYS A 33 -8.04 7.95 7.63
C LYS A 33 -7.69 9.19 6.80
N VAL A 34 -7.36 10.29 7.46
CA VAL A 34 -6.99 11.56 6.78
C VAL A 34 -5.54 11.51 6.32
N ALA A 35 -4.60 11.10 7.19
CA ALA A 35 -3.21 10.92 6.82
C ALA A 35 -3.03 9.95 5.65
N GLU A 36 -3.81 8.87 5.61
CA GLU A 36 -3.78 7.93 4.51
C GLU A 36 -4.10 8.60 3.16
N GLN A 37 -5.14 9.45 3.09
CA GLN A 37 -5.45 10.14 1.84
C GLN A 37 -4.36 11.14 1.43
N TYR A 38 -3.70 11.76 2.41
CA TYR A 38 -2.54 12.62 2.17
C TYR A 38 -1.38 11.82 1.57
N VAL A 39 -1.03 10.68 2.18
CA VAL A 39 0.00 9.77 1.69
C VAL A 39 -0.33 9.27 0.28
N GLN A 40 -1.56 8.81 0.04
CA GLN A 40 -1.99 8.33 -1.28
C GLN A 40 -1.86 9.39 -2.38
N ALA A 41 -2.20 10.65 -2.08
CA ALA A 41 -2.11 11.73 -3.05
C ALA A 41 -0.65 12.05 -3.42
N HIS A 42 0.24 12.10 -2.43
CA HIS A 42 1.68 12.27 -2.65
C HIS A 42 2.29 11.07 -3.40
N LEU A 43 1.89 9.84 -3.06
CA LEU A 43 2.33 8.65 -3.78
C LEU A 43 1.92 8.68 -5.26
N ALA A 44 0.69 9.10 -5.56
CA ALA A 44 0.21 9.26 -6.92
C ALA A 44 1.01 10.32 -7.70
N ARG A 45 1.27 11.49 -7.09
CA ARG A 45 2.08 12.56 -7.71
C ARG A 45 3.54 12.14 -7.93
N GLY A 46 4.14 11.44 -6.97
CA GLY A 46 5.51 10.92 -7.09
C GLY A 46 5.66 9.85 -8.16
N ARG A 47 4.68 8.93 -8.29
CA ARG A 47 4.65 7.97 -9.43
C ARG A 47 4.57 8.68 -10.77
N ALA A 48 3.67 9.65 -10.91
CA ALA A 48 3.53 10.42 -12.14
C ALA A 48 4.83 11.19 -12.48
N ALA A 49 5.51 11.73 -11.47
CA ALA A 49 6.81 12.37 -11.65
C ALA A 49 7.90 11.41 -12.13
N LEU A 50 7.96 10.18 -11.60
CA LEU A 50 8.88 9.14 -12.09
C LEU A 50 8.58 8.74 -13.53
N GLN A 51 7.30 8.55 -13.88
CA GLN A 51 6.89 8.27 -15.26
C GLN A 51 7.27 9.40 -16.22
N ALA A 52 7.22 10.65 -15.77
CA ALA A 52 7.67 11.81 -16.52
C ALA A 52 9.21 11.97 -16.58
N GLY A 53 9.97 11.07 -15.96
CA GLY A 53 11.44 11.13 -15.91
C GLY A 53 11.97 12.25 -15.01
N ASN A 54 11.21 12.66 -13.99
CA ASN A 54 11.59 13.68 -13.03
C ASN A 54 11.73 13.08 -11.61
N PRO A 55 12.82 12.34 -11.35
CA PRO A 55 13.03 11.68 -10.06
C PRO A 55 13.25 12.67 -8.91
N GLU A 56 13.73 13.89 -9.15
CA GLU A 56 13.85 14.93 -8.12
C GLU A 56 12.49 15.38 -7.61
N ALA A 57 11.51 15.58 -8.51
CA ALA A 57 10.15 15.87 -8.11
C ALA A 57 9.53 14.69 -7.36
N ALA A 58 9.76 13.46 -7.81
CA ALA A 58 9.29 12.27 -7.11
C ALA A 58 9.87 12.15 -5.70
N LEU A 59 11.15 12.48 -5.52
CA LEU A 59 11.81 12.49 -4.22
C LEU A 59 11.09 13.45 -3.27
N ALA A 60 10.77 14.66 -3.73
CA ALA A 60 10.06 15.65 -2.94
C ALA A 60 8.68 15.13 -2.49
N GLU A 61 7.92 14.52 -3.41
CA GLU A 61 6.59 13.98 -3.12
C GLU A 61 6.64 12.81 -2.12
N PHE A 62 7.53 11.84 -2.30
CA PHE A 62 7.66 10.71 -1.37
C PHE A 62 8.30 11.11 -0.03
N SER A 63 9.18 12.11 -0.01
CA SER A 63 9.74 12.61 1.25
C SER A 63 8.67 13.33 2.08
N ALA A 64 7.70 13.99 1.43
CA ALA A 64 6.60 14.67 2.10
C ALA A 64 5.67 13.70 2.86
N THR A 65 5.67 12.40 2.55
CA THR A 65 4.86 11.40 3.26
C THR A 65 5.48 10.97 4.60
N LEU A 66 6.77 11.24 4.83
CA LEU A 66 7.45 10.87 6.08
C LEU A 66 7.12 11.83 7.24
N THR A 67 6.50 12.97 6.95
CA THR A 67 6.12 13.97 7.94
C THR A 67 4.76 14.55 7.60
N TYR A 68 3.81 14.49 8.54
CA TYR A 68 2.47 15.02 8.32
C TYR A 68 2.38 16.49 8.73
N PRO A 69 1.67 17.33 7.96
CA PRO A 69 1.44 18.71 8.36
C PRO A 69 0.48 18.77 9.56
N GLU A 70 0.67 19.74 10.44
CA GLU A 70 -0.06 19.86 11.72
C GLU A 70 -1.58 19.87 11.55
N ASN A 71 -2.06 20.37 10.41
CA ASN A 71 -3.48 20.49 10.13
C ASN A 71 -4.18 19.13 9.95
N LEU A 72 -3.46 18.01 9.76
CA LEU A 72 -4.08 16.68 9.75
C LEU A 72 -4.49 16.21 11.16
N GLY A 73 -3.98 16.85 12.21
CA GLY A 73 -4.32 16.52 13.59
C GLY A 73 -3.72 15.21 14.10
N GLU A 74 -2.82 14.60 13.32
CA GLU A 74 -2.08 13.38 13.67
C GLU A 74 -0.64 13.45 13.13
N GLY A 75 0.27 12.69 13.73
CA GLY A 75 1.67 12.60 13.32
C GLY A 75 2.04 11.19 12.88
N VAL A 76 3.16 11.07 12.17
CA VAL A 76 3.74 9.76 11.86
C VAL A 76 4.26 9.14 13.16
N HIS A 77 3.72 7.98 13.53
CA HIS A 77 4.20 7.23 14.68
C HIS A 77 5.20 6.18 14.20
N GLU A 78 6.49 6.40 14.41
CA GLU A 78 7.58 5.51 13.95
C GLU A 78 7.40 4.03 14.33
N VAL A 79 6.68 3.75 15.44
CA VAL A 79 6.43 2.39 15.94
C VAL A 79 5.12 1.80 15.41
N PHE A 80 4.11 2.62 15.13
CA PHE A 80 2.74 2.16 14.82
C PHE A 80 2.35 2.38 13.36
N THR A 81 3.08 3.22 12.63
CA THR A 81 2.88 3.49 11.21
C THR A 81 3.90 2.69 10.42
N GLN A 82 3.47 1.56 9.85
CA GLN A 82 4.31 0.79 8.93
C GLN A 82 4.45 1.55 7.60
N GLN A 83 5.69 1.72 7.15
CA GLN A 83 6.05 2.59 6.03
C GLN A 83 6.88 1.85 4.96
N ALA A 84 6.90 0.52 4.98
CA ALA A 84 7.64 -0.32 4.03
C ALA A 84 7.43 0.09 2.57
N HIS A 85 6.19 0.38 2.19
CA HIS A 85 5.85 0.84 0.84
C HIS A 85 6.49 2.20 0.50
N LEU A 86 6.56 3.13 1.46
CA LEU A 86 7.20 4.45 1.32
C LEU A 86 8.71 4.33 1.24
N PHE A 87 9.32 3.52 2.12
CA PHE A 87 10.77 3.28 2.10
C PHE A 87 11.19 2.59 0.80
N TYR A 88 10.41 1.63 0.30
CA TYR A 88 10.66 1.01 -0.98
C TYR A 88 10.61 2.04 -2.12
N ALA A 89 9.56 2.88 -2.15
CA ALA A 89 9.40 3.92 -3.16
C ALA A 89 10.56 4.93 -3.16
N LEU A 90 11.02 5.35 -1.97
CA LEU A 90 12.21 6.20 -1.83
C LEU A 90 13.47 5.51 -2.35
N GLY A 91 13.65 4.22 -2.06
CA GLY A 91 14.76 3.43 -2.61
C GLY A 91 14.77 3.45 -4.14
N VAL A 92 13.62 3.24 -4.78
CA VAL A 92 13.47 3.30 -6.24
C VAL A 92 13.78 4.70 -6.80
N VAL A 93 13.36 5.76 -6.12
CA VAL A 93 13.70 7.14 -6.53
C VAL A 93 15.19 7.39 -6.46
N TYR A 94 15.86 6.98 -5.39
CA TYR A 94 17.32 7.13 -5.27
C TYR A 94 18.08 6.33 -6.31
N GLU A 95 17.60 5.14 -6.69
CA GLU A 95 18.17 4.41 -7.84
C GLU A 95 18.03 5.20 -9.14
N ALA A 96 16.87 5.81 -9.39
CA ALA A 96 16.62 6.64 -10.57
C ALA A 96 17.49 7.91 -10.59
N LEU A 97 17.83 8.46 -9.42
CA LEU A 97 18.78 9.56 -9.25
C LEU A 97 20.25 9.14 -9.39
N GLY A 98 20.53 7.83 -9.44
CA GLY A 98 21.88 7.27 -9.48
C GLY A 98 22.60 7.21 -8.12
N ASP A 99 21.91 7.53 -7.01
CA ASP A 99 22.47 7.41 -5.65
C ASP A 99 22.23 6.00 -5.09
N GLN A 100 23.14 5.10 -5.47
CA GLN A 100 23.10 3.70 -5.06
C GLN A 100 23.27 3.51 -3.55
N ALA A 101 23.93 4.45 -2.85
CA ALA A 101 24.15 4.34 -1.41
C ALA A 101 22.83 4.59 -0.66
N GLN A 102 22.13 5.68 -1.00
CA GLN A 102 20.83 5.99 -0.42
C GLN A 102 19.76 4.97 -0.82
N ALA A 103 19.74 4.54 -2.09
CA ALA A 103 18.84 3.47 -2.54
C ALA A 103 18.94 2.23 -1.65
N ARG A 104 20.18 1.74 -1.44
CA ARG A 104 20.45 0.59 -0.57
C ARG A 104 19.99 0.84 0.86
N GLU A 105 20.25 2.01 1.42
CA GLU A 105 19.82 2.36 2.78
C GLU A 105 18.29 2.23 2.94
N PHE A 106 17.52 2.76 2.00
CA PHE A 106 16.06 2.71 2.04
C PHE A 106 15.50 1.30 1.78
N PHE A 107 16.14 0.50 0.93
CA PHE A 107 15.77 -0.91 0.79
C PHE A 107 16.04 -1.70 2.07
N GLU A 108 17.17 -1.48 2.75
CA GLU A 108 17.45 -2.14 4.04
C GLU A 108 16.44 -1.69 5.12
N LYS A 109 16.04 -0.41 5.13
CA LYS A 109 14.94 0.08 6.00
C LYS A 109 13.62 -0.65 5.72
N THR A 110 13.28 -0.85 4.45
CA THR A 110 12.09 -1.61 4.04
C THR A 110 12.13 -3.05 4.57
N VAL A 111 13.30 -3.71 4.48
CA VAL A 111 13.49 -5.09 4.94
C VAL A 111 13.45 -5.22 6.46
N ALA A 112 13.86 -4.17 7.18
CA ALA A 112 13.87 -4.14 8.63
C ALA A 112 12.47 -4.01 9.25
N GLU A 113 11.47 -3.53 8.50
CA GLU A 113 10.09 -3.49 9.00
C GLU A 113 9.51 -4.90 9.18
N ARG A 114 8.88 -5.13 10.34
CA ARG A 114 8.24 -6.39 10.68
C ARG A 114 6.79 -6.39 10.21
N ASN A 115 6.60 -6.81 8.97
CA ASN A 115 5.31 -6.81 8.27
C ASN A 115 4.89 -8.22 7.80
N ASP A 116 5.47 -9.28 8.41
CA ASP A 116 5.19 -10.67 8.05
C ASP A 116 3.67 -10.97 8.07
N GLY A 117 3.18 -11.60 7.00
CA GLY A 117 1.77 -11.96 6.85
C GLY A 117 0.82 -10.80 6.50
N THR A 118 1.34 -9.58 6.34
CA THR A 118 0.57 -8.43 5.84
C THR A 118 0.90 -8.15 4.38
N ALA A 119 0.01 -7.42 3.69
CA ALA A 119 0.22 -7.03 2.30
C ALA A 119 1.53 -6.22 2.10
N LEU A 120 2.01 -5.51 3.13
CA LEU A 120 3.27 -4.77 3.10
C LEU A 120 4.53 -5.65 2.96
N ALA A 121 4.45 -6.95 3.30
CA ALA A 121 5.55 -7.88 3.07
C ALA A 121 5.89 -8.04 1.58
N TYR A 122 4.97 -7.67 0.68
CA TYR A 122 5.24 -7.57 -0.75
C TYR A 122 6.44 -6.66 -1.04
N TYR A 123 6.47 -5.44 -0.47
CA TYR A 123 7.60 -4.51 -0.67
C TYR A 123 8.88 -4.99 0.00
N ARG A 124 8.78 -5.73 1.12
CA ARG A 124 9.94 -6.39 1.72
C ARG A 124 10.56 -7.40 0.74
N GLY A 125 9.74 -8.22 0.08
CA GLY A 125 10.20 -9.13 -0.96
C GLY A 125 10.83 -8.39 -2.14
N LEU A 126 10.22 -7.31 -2.61
CA LEU A 126 10.76 -6.48 -3.70
C LEU A 126 12.09 -5.79 -3.31
N ALA A 127 12.21 -5.28 -2.09
CA ALA A 127 13.44 -4.68 -1.58
C ALA A 127 14.56 -5.73 -1.51
N LEU A 128 14.26 -6.94 -1.05
CA LEU A 128 15.21 -8.06 -1.03
C LEU A 128 15.70 -8.41 -2.45
N GLN A 129 14.83 -8.37 -3.45
CA GLN A 129 15.23 -8.54 -4.86
C GLN A 129 16.21 -7.44 -5.31
N ARG A 130 15.92 -6.16 -5.01
CA ARG A 130 16.81 -5.02 -5.32
C ARG A 130 18.18 -5.14 -4.62
N LEU A 131 18.20 -5.72 -3.41
CA LEU A 131 19.41 -6.02 -2.64
C LEU A 131 20.15 -7.29 -3.08
N ASN A 132 19.71 -7.97 -4.15
CA ASN A 132 20.24 -9.25 -4.64
C ASN A 132 20.13 -10.41 -3.63
N ARG A 133 19.14 -10.37 -2.74
CA ARG A 133 18.83 -11.41 -1.74
C ARG A 133 17.66 -12.27 -2.19
N SER A 134 17.82 -12.91 -3.36
CA SER A 134 16.73 -13.60 -4.07
C SER A 134 16.10 -14.76 -3.32
N GLU A 135 16.88 -15.50 -2.52
CA GLU A 135 16.38 -16.61 -1.68
C GLU A 135 15.45 -16.08 -0.59
N ASP A 136 15.87 -15.04 0.13
CA ASP A 136 15.05 -14.38 1.16
C ASP A 136 13.77 -13.78 0.56
N ALA A 137 13.86 -13.20 -0.64
CA ALA A 137 12.69 -12.67 -1.35
C ALA A 137 11.69 -13.78 -1.69
N ALA A 138 12.16 -14.89 -2.24
CA ALA A 138 11.32 -16.05 -2.59
C ALA A 138 10.64 -16.64 -1.35
N GLN A 139 11.35 -16.72 -0.23
CA GLN A 139 10.78 -17.14 1.05
C GLN A 139 9.70 -16.18 1.53
N THR A 140 9.95 -14.86 1.45
CA THR A 140 8.98 -13.83 1.84
C THR A 140 7.68 -13.95 1.05
N PHE A 141 7.76 -14.11 -0.28
CA PHE A 141 6.55 -14.27 -1.10
C PHE A 141 5.85 -15.61 -0.85
N THR A 142 6.58 -16.68 -0.59
CA THR A 142 5.99 -17.99 -0.21
C THR A 142 5.20 -17.87 1.08
N THR A 143 5.78 -17.26 2.11
CA THR A 143 5.10 -17.02 3.39
C THR A 143 3.86 -16.13 3.21
N LEU A 144 3.89 -15.18 2.28
CA LEU A 144 2.74 -14.34 1.96
C LEU A 144 1.58 -15.15 1.34
N VAL A 145 1.89 -16.04 0.39
CA VAL A 145 0.92 -16.97 -0.21
C VAL A 145 0.33 -17.91 0.84
N GLU A 146 1.16 -18.48 1.71
CA GLU A 146 0.73 -19.38 2.80
C GLU A 146 -0.18 -18.65 3.80
N ALA A 147 0.15 -17.39 4.14
CA ALA A 147 -0.67 -16.58 5.03
C ALA A 147 -2.07 -16.31 4.43
N GLY A 148 -2.13 -15.89 3.15
CA GLY A 148 -3.41 -15.65 2.47
C GLY A 148 -4.27 -16.92 2.36
N GLN A 149 -3.66 -18.07 2.04
CA GLN A 149 -4.37 -19.36 2.02
C GLN A 149 -4.89 -19.77 3.40
N ALA A 150 -4.09 -19.59 4.45
CA ALA A 150 -4.49 -19.90 5.82
C ALA A 150 -5.62 -18.97 6.30
N GLN A 151 -5.60 -17.69 5.90
CA GLN A 151 -6.62 -16.71 6.25
C GLN A 151 -7.95 -16.97 5.54
N LEU A 152 -7.94 -17.45 4.29
CA LEU A 152 -9.15 -17.88 3.56
C LEU A 152 -9.90 -19.01 4.27
N GLN A 153 -9.20 -19.88 5.00
CA GLN A 153 -9.79 -21.01 5.72
C GLN A 153 -10.32 -20.63 7.11
N GLN A 154 -10.06 -19.42 7.58
CA GLN A 154 -10.50 -18.94 8.89
C GLN A 154 -11.88 -18.29 8.81
N GLU A 155 -12.68 -18.51 9.85
CA GLU A 155 -13.96 -17.84 10.05
C GLU A 155 -13.71 -16.46 10.67
N ALA A 156 -14.24 -15.42 10.02
CA ALA A 156 -14.05 -14.05 10.48
C ALA A 156 -14.92 -13.79 11.72
N THR A 157 -14.29 -13.46 12.84
CA THR A 157 -14.97 -13.16 14.10
C THR A 157 -14.50 -11.82 14.65
N ILE A 158 -15.41 -11.07 15.28
CA ILE A 158 -15.03 -9.88 16.06
C ILE A 158 -14.49 -10.36 17.40
N ASP A 159 -13.26 -9.99 17.74
CA ASP A 159 -12.72 -10.25 19.06
C ASP A 159 -13.63 -9.61 20.12
N TYR A 160 -14.02 -10.39 21.13
CA TYR A 160 -14.84 -9.96 22.25
C TYR A 160 -14.28 -8.72 22.97
N PHE A 161 -12.97 -8.47 22.86
CA PHE A 161 -12.30 -7.29 23.43
C PHE A 161 -12.03 -6.14 22.45
N ALA A 162 -12.56 -6.18 21.21
CA ALA A 162 -12.38 -5.09 20.26
C ALA A 162 -13.00 -3.78 20.79
N THR A 163 -12.15 -2.90 21.33
CA THR A 163 -12.56 -1.60 21.88
C THR A 163 -12.85 -0.56 20.79
N SER A 164 -12.34 -0.79 19.58
CA SER A 164 -12.61 0.02 18.40
C SER A 164 -12.89 -0.89 17.20
N LEU A 165 -14.01 -0.65 16.54
CA LEU A 165 -14.32 -1.26 15.25
C LEU A 165 -14.05 -0.22 14.15
N PRO A 166 -13.47 -0.60 13.00
CA PRO A 166 -13.20 0.34 11.91
C PRO A 166 -14.46 0.98 11.31
N THR A 167 -15.61 0.34 11.54
CA THR A 167 -16.92 0.66 10.95
C THR A 167 -17.93 1.01 12.03
N PHE A 168 -18.75 2.04 11.76
CA PHE A 168 -19.91 2.37 12.60
C PHE A 168 -20.85 1.15 12.69
N LEU A 169 -21.05 0.65 13.91
CA LEU A 169 -21.94 -0.49 14.27
C LEU A 169 -23.39 -0.40 13.78
N ILE A 170 -23.78 0.72 13.16
CA ILE A 170 -25.12 0.96 12.62
C ILE A 170 -25.29 0.25 11.26
N LEU A 171 -24.19 -0.03 10.55
CA LEU A 171 -24.20 -0.78 9.28
C LEU A 171 -23.77 -2.22 9.54
N GLU A 172 -24.55 -3.19 9.05
CA GLU A 172 -24.17 -4.60 9.06
C GLU A 172 -22.93 -4.79 8.18
N ASP A 173 -21.86 -5.29 8.78
CA ASP A 173 -20.59 -5.53 8.12
C ASP A 173 -20.41 -7.03 7.87
N ASP A 174 -20.14 -7.41 6.62
CA ASP A 174 -19.86 -8.80 6.27
C ASP A 174 -18.37 -9.08 6.50
N LEU A 175 -18.07 -9.49 7.73
CA LEU A 175 -16.71 -9.79 8.18
C LEU A 175 -16.06 -10.90 7.36
N GLN A 176 -16.85 -11.89 6.95
CA GLN A 176 -16.33 -13.00 6.16
C GLN A 176 -15.95 -12.50 4.77
N LYS A 177 -16.80 -11.68 4.14
CA LYS A 177 -16.50 -11.05 2.86
C LYS A 177 -15.21 -10.21 2.94
N ARG A 178 -15.04 -9.39 3.97
CA ARG A 178 -13.80 -8.62 4.17
C ARG A 178 -12.58 -9.51 4.32
N ASN A 179 -12.65 -10.51 5.19
CA ASN A 179 -11.57 -11.46 5.36
C ASN A 179 -11.21 -12.17 4.04
N THR A 180 -12.21 -12.55 3.24
CA THR A 180 -12.01 -13.15 1.92
C THR A 180 -11.32 -12.17 0.96
N ILE A 181 -11.73 -10.91 0.90
CA ILE A 181 -11.09 -9.86 0.09
C ILE A 181 -9.62 -9.68 0.49
N ASP A 182 -9.34 -9.47 1.78
CA ASP A 182 -7.98 -9.25 2.30
C ASP A 182 -7.07 -10.45 2.00
N SER A 183 -7.62 -11.66 2.15
CA SER A 183 -6.87 -12.88 1.90
C SER A 183 -6.52 -13.05 0.42
N HIS A 184 -7.47 -12.80 -0.49
CA HIS A 184 -7.19 -12.81 -1.93
C HIS A 184 -6.17 -11.74 -2.31
N PHE A 185 -6.20 -10.57 -1.66
CA PHE A 185 -5.26 -9.50 -1.95
C PHE A 185 -3.82 -9.89 -1.59
N ILE A 186 -3.62 -10.40 -0.37
CA ILE A 186 -2.33 -10.91 0.11
C ILE A 186 -1.83 -12.06 -0.78
N LEU A 187 -2.71 -12.99 -1.13
CA LEU A 187 -2.41 -14.11 -2.00
C LEU A 187 -1.97 -13.66 -3.40
N GLY A 188 -2.69 -12.71 -3.99
CA GLY A 188 -2.38 -12.12 -5.29
C GLY A 188 -1.03 -11.39 -5.30
N LEU A 189 -0.71 -10.64 -4.25
CA LEU A 189 0.60 -9.98 -4.08
C LEU A 189 1.75 -10.98 -3.97
N GLY A 190 1.56 -12.08 -3.22
CA GLY A 190 2.55 -13.14 -3.10
C GLY A 190 2.82 -13.84 -4.45
N GLN A 191 1.75 -14.17 -5.18
CA GLN A 191 1.86 -14.75 -6.52
C GLN A 191 2.51 -13.78 -7.51
N LEU A 192 2.18 -12.49 -7.45
CA LEU A 192 2.78 -11.44 -8.28
C LEU A 192 4.28 -11.32 -8.02
N GLY A 193 4.70 -11.33 -6.75
CA GLY A 193 6.11 -11.28 -6.35
C GLY A 193 6.94 -12.49 -6.81
N GLN A 194 6.31 -13.66 -6.90
CA GLN A 194 6.92 -14.87 -7.49
C GLN A 194 6.97 -14.84 -9.02
N GLY A 195 6.31 -13.87 -9.67
CA GLY A 195 6.20 -13.79 -11.12
C GLY A 195 5.04 -14.59 -11.72
N HIS A 196 4.15 -15.17 -10.91
CA HIS A 196 2.97 -15.92 -11.34
C HIS A 196 1.81 -14.97 -11.72
N ARG A 197 2.02 -14.17 -12.78
CA ARG A 197 1.11 -13.09 -13.20
C ARG A 197 -0.34 -13.52 -13.44
N GLU A 198 -0.55 -14.66 -14.10
CA GLU A 198 -1.91 -15.14 -14.39
C GLU A 198 -2.65 -15.62 -13.14
N ALA A 199 -1.93 -16.19 -12.17
CA ALA A 199 -2.53 -16.53 -10.89
C ALA A 199 -2.91 -15.25 -10.13
N ALA A 200 -1.98 -14.28 -10.04
CA ALA A 200 -2.22 -13.01 -9.36
C ALA A 200 -3.42 -12.25 -9.98
N ARG A 201 -3.54 -12.27 -11.31
CA ARG A 201 -4.71 -11.74 -12.04
C ARG A 201 -6.02 -12.34 -11.54
N GLN A 202 -6.10 -13.67 -11.41
CA GLN A 202 -7.32 -14.35 -10.96
C GLN A 202 -7.69 -13.96 -9.54
N GLU A 203 -6.71 -13.81 -8.64
CA GLU A 203 -6.97 -13.36 -7.27
C GLU A 203 -7.52 -11.93 -7.23
N PHE A 204 -6.93 -11.01 -8.01
CA PHE A 204 -7.44 -9.64 -8.08
C PHE A 204 -8.82 -9.54 -8.75
N GLU A 205 -9.10 -10.35 -9.77
CA GLU A 205 -10.44 -10.44 -10.37
C GLU A 205 -11.48 -11.00 -9.39
N ALA A 206 -11.10 -11.96 -8.53
CA ALA A 206 -11.96 -12.48 -7.47
C ALA A 206 -12.32 -11.40 -6.44
N ILE A 207 -11.36 -10.52 -6.08
CA ILE A 207 -11.63 -9.35 -5.24
C ILE A 207 -12.65 -8.44 -5.91
N LEU A 208 -12.46 -8.09 -7.19
CA LEU A 208 -13.36 -7.18 -7.90
C LEU A 208 -14.77 -7.75 -8.11
N ALA A 209 -14.93 -9.07 -8.12
CA ALA A 209 -16.24 -9.72 -8.11
C ALA A 209 -16.99 -9.53 -6.77
N LEU A 210 -16.27 -9.37 -5.66
CA LEU A 210 -16.82 -9.11 -4.33
C LEU A 210 -16.98 -7.62 -4.05
N ASP A 211 -15.98 -6.82 -4.41
CA ASP A 211 -15.97 -5.37 -4.28
C ASP A 211 -15.37 -4.72 -5.53
N ILE A 212 -16.26 -4.28 -6.41
CA ILE A 212 -15.88 -3.58 -7.64
C ILE A 212 -15.15 -2.26 -7.37
N ASN A 213 -15.26 -1.66 -6.19
CA ASN A 213 -14.62 -0.39 -5.83
C ASN A 213 -13.26 -0.57 -5.15
N HIS A 214 -12.74 -1.80 -5.05
CA HIS A 214 -11.47 -2.06 -4.40
C HIS A 214 -10.29 -1.51 -5.22
N LEU A 215 -9.85 -0.30 -4.84
CA LEU A 215 -8.86 0.48 -5.60
C LEU A 215 -7.56 -0.28 -5.87
N ASP A 216 -6.95 -0.89 -4.84
CA ASP A 216 -5.61 -1.45 -5.00
C ASP A 216 -5.61 -2.65 -5.96
N ALA A 217 -6.61 -3.53 -5.85
CA ALA A 217 -6.86 -4.61 -6.80
C ALA A 217 -7.05 -4.11 -8.25
N GLN A 218 -7.81 -3.04 -8.48
CA GLN A 218 -7.96 -2.45 -9.83
C GLN A 218 -6.61 -1.98 -10.38
N ILE A 219 -5.83 -1.26 -9.57
CA ILE A 219 -4.54 -0.70 -9.98
C ILE A 219 -3.53 -1.84 -10.24
N HIS A 220 -3.49 -2.87 -9.38
CA HIS A 220 -2.60 -4.02 -9.55
C HIS A 220 -2.97 -4.85 -10.78
N LEU A 221 -4.26 -5.06 -11.02
CA LEU A 221 -4.75 -5.75 -12.21
C LEU A 221 -4.37 -4.99 -13.50
N ALA A 222 -4.49 -3.66 -13.49
CA ALA A 222 -4.07 -2.82 -14.60
C ALA A 222 -2.56 -2.92 -14.86
N ALA A 223 -1.73 -3.01 -13.82
CA ALA A 223 -0.28 -3.11 -13.95
C ALA A 223 0.25 -4.52 -14.32
N ILE A 224 -0.57 -5.57 -14.20
CA ILE A 224 -0.25 -6.91 -14.70
C ILE A 224 -0.31 -6.97 -16.24
N ASP A 225 -1.09 -6.09 -16.87
CA ASP A 225 -1.18 -6.03 -18.33
C ASP A 225 0.21 -5.75 -18.94
N PRO A 226 0.70 -6.57 -19.89
CA PRO A 226 2.00 -6.37 -20.52
C PRO A 226 2.16 -5.02 -21.24
N ASN A 227 1.06 -4.30 -21.52
CA ASN A 227 1.11 -2.95 -22.10
C ASN A 227 0.98 -1.83 -21.05
N ALA A 228 0.99 -2.14 -19.76
CA ALA A 228 0.83 -1.14 -18.71
C ALA A 228 2.03 -0.19 -18.65
N GLU A 229 1.75 1.13 -18.62
CA GLU A 229 2.75 2.19 -18.39
C GLU A 229 3.06 2.39 -16.89
N ILE A 230 2.41 1.62 -16.02
CA ILE A 230 2.47 1.79 -14.56
C ILE A 230 3.40 0.73 -13.98
N ASP A 231 4.45 1.16 -13.28
CA ASP A 231 5.32 0.24 -12.54
C ASP A 231 4.54 -0.41 -11.38
N PRO A 232 4.27 -1.73 -11.43
CA PRO A 232 3.50 -2.42 -10.40
C PRO A 232 4.16 -2.37 -9.02
N THR A 233 5.47 -2.11 -8.96
CA THR A 233 6.24 -2.14 -7.71
C THR A 233 6.06 -0.86 -6.86
N LEU A 234 5.50 0.20 -7.44
CA LEU A 234 5.25 1.48 -6.76
C LEU A 234 3.77 1.73 -6.45
N LEU A 235 2.91 0.77 -6.78
CA LEU A 235 1.48 0.87 -6.50
C LEU A 235 1.23 0.86 -5.00
N PRO A 236 0.18 1.52 -4.50
CA PRO A 236 -0.15 1.51 -3.09
C PRO A 236 -0.76 0.17 -2.67
N VAL A 237 -0.52 -0.23 -1.43
CA VAL A 237 -1.10 -1.40 -0.78
C VAL A 237 -1.63 -0.93 0.57
N ARG A 238 -2.94 -1.04 0.76
CA ARG A 238 -3.62 -0.79 2.05
C ARG A 238 -3.53 -1.97 3.00
#